data_AF-A0A292EGB9-F1
#
_entry.id   AF-A0A292EGB9-F1
#
_cell.length_a   1.000
_cell.length_b   1.000
_cell.length_c   1.000
_cell.angle_alpha   90.00
_cell.angle_beta   90.00
_cell.angle_gamma   90.00
#
_symmetry.space_group_name_H-M   'P 1'
#
loop_
_entity.id
_entity.type
_entity.pdbx_description
1 polymer ?
#
loop_
_entity_poly.entity_id
_entity_poly.type
_entity_poly.pdbx_seq_one_letter_code
_entity_poly.pdbx_strand_id
1 'polypeptide(L)'
;MDATGALAATRQTLDTLKSVPGWLLLGFSVSLSMIWFWPPFILLLPQSAQSVLPLALLVSLLLTILKFVDQAGSRLLERRRVALERDRERLAGLYRPFIALFLTRHVTICSGSASPRLRHRLANAREELGAYRRPYTGVKRAWRALFDRQTSSSAEVEFGGEFPLLEIADLVRKNAQLASVELIRLVNRADRSRYEDPDLSLMTDAELALFTHIDREHRKLSRRAG
;
A
#
# COMPACT_ATOMS: atom_id res chain seq x y z
N MET A 1 -12.97 39.60 -35.94
CA MET A 1 -13.55 38.25 -35.78
C MET A 1 -12.82 37.64 -34.60
N ASP A 2 -13.55 37.52 -33.50
CA ASP A 2 -12.99 37.77 -32.18
C ASP A 2 -12.54 36.46 -31.54
N ALA A 3 -11.22 36.31 -31.35
CA ALA A 3 -10.60 35.14 -30.73
C ALA A 3 -11.16 34.86 -29.32
N THR A 4 -11.64 35.90 -28.64
CA THR A 4 -12.32 35.82 -27.33
C THR A 4 -13.67 35.12 -27.42
N GLY A 5 -14.45 35.35 -28.47
CA GLY A 5 -15.73 34.68 -28.70
C GLY A 5 -15.56 33.19 -29.00
N ALA A 6 -14.56 32.81 -29.79
CA ALA A 6 -14.24 31.42 -30.10
C ALA A 6 -13.80 30.63 -28.84
N LEU A 7 -13.02 31.26 -27.96
CA LEU A 7 -12.60 30.66 -26.68
C LEU A 7 -13.78 30.48 -25.70
N ALA A 8 -14.73 31.42 -25.66
CA ALA A 8 -15.92 31.29 -24.82
C ALA A 8 -16.83 30.15 -25.30
N ALA A 9 -17.06 30.07 -26.62
CA ALA A 9 -17.88 29.02 -27.22
C ALA A 9 -17.26 27.62 -27.01
N THR A 10 -15.94 27.49 -27.16
CA THR A 10 -15.23 26.23 -26.91
C THR A 10 -15.27 25.80 -25.45
N ARG A 11 -15.20 26.72 -24.48
CA ARG A 11 -15.40 26.37 -23.06
C ARG A 11 -16.81 25.88 -22.78
N GLN A 12 -17.82 26.57 -23.32
CA GLN A 12 -19.21 26.21 -23.11
C GLN A 12 -19.54 24.83 -23.71
N THR A 13 -19.03 24.53 -24.92
CA THR A 13 -19.19 23.19 -25.51
C THR A 13 -18.47 22.13 -24.69
N LEU A 14 -17.28 22.42 -24.16
CA LEU A 14 -16.52 21.49 -23.32
C LEU A 14 -17.23 21.21 -22.00
N ASP A 15 -17.86 22.22 -21.38
CA ASP A 15 -18.63 22.03 -20.15
C ASP A 15 -19.95 21.27 -20.37
N THR A 16 -20.64 21.51 -21.49
CA THR A 16 -21.77 20.66 -21.88
C THR A 16 -21.33 19.22 -22.14
N LEU A 17 -20.16 19.02 -22.75
CA LEU A 17 -19.64 17.69 -23.04
C LEU A 17 -19.27 16.93 -21.74
N LYS A 18 -18.83 17.63 -20.69
CA LYS A 18 -18.64 17.05 -19.35
C LYS A 18 -19.98 16.59 -18.77
N SER A 19 -21.04 17.38 -18.90
CA SER A 19 -22.35 17.07 -18.29
C SER A 19 -23.12 15.95 -18.99
N VAL A 20 -22.81 15.61 -20.26
CA VAL A 20 -23.50 14.50 -20.95
C VAL A 20 -23.23 13.17 -20.24
N PRO A 21 -24.24 12.35 -19.89
CA PRO A 21 -24.00 11.01 -19.38
C PRO A 21 -23.16 10.14 -20.33
N GLY A 22 -22.14 9.45 -19.81
CA GLY A 22 -21.25 8.62 -20.64
C GLY A 22 -21.96 7.50 -21.41
N TRP A 23 -23.07 6.98 -20.87
CA TRP A 23 -23.89 5.97 -21.53
C TRP A 23 -24.60 6.49 -22.79
N LEU A 24 -24.92 7.79 -22.88
CA LEU A 24 -25.50 8.38 -24.08
C LEU A 24 -24.49 8.43 -25.23
N LEU A 25 -23.25 8.82 -24.94
CA LEU A 25 -22.18 8.85 -25.95
C LEU A 25 -21.83 7.44 -26.43
N LEU A 26 -21.78 6.47 -25.51
CA LEU A 26 -21.61 5.06 -25.84
C LEU A 26 -22.76 4.56 -26.73
N GLY A 27 -24.00 4.85 -26.36
CA GLY A 27 -25.17 4.48 -27.15
C GLY A 27 -25.12 5.08 -28.56
N PHE A 28 -24.73 6.35 -28.67
CA PHE A 28 -24.54 7.02 -29.96
C PHE A 28 -23.43 6.37 -30.79
N SER A 29 -22.26 6.09 -30.22
CA SER A 29 -21.17 5.44 -30.97
C SER A 29 -21.51 4.01 -31.40
N VAL A 30 -22.24 3.27 -30.56
CA VAL A 30 -22.73 1.91 -30.88
C VAL A 30 -23.76 1.99 -32.00
N SER A 31 -24.69 2.94 -31.96
CA SER A 31 -25.68 3.13 -33.02
C SER A 31 -25.04 3.50 -34.37
N LEU A 32 -24.05 4.41 -34.38
CA LEU A 32 -23.29 4.75 -35.59
C LEU A 32 -22.49 3.57 -36.12
N SER A 33 -21.85 2.80 -35.22
CA SER A 33 -21.14 1.58 -35.60
C SER A 33 -22.08 0.55 -36.21
N MET A 34 -23.26 0.35 -35.62
CA MET A 34 -24.28 -0.58 -36.13
C MET A 34 -24.77 -0.18 -37.52
N ILE A 35 -24.98 1.13 -37.77
CA ILE A 35 -25.33 1.65 -39.10
C ILE A 35 -24.20 1.42 -40.10
N TRP A 36 -22.94 1.61 -39.69
CA TRP A 36 -21.76 1.43 -40.55
C TRP A 36 -21.47 -0.04 -40.90
N PHE A 37 -21.66 -0.96 -39.96
CA PHE A 37 -21.38 -2.39 -40.18
C PHE A 37 -22.50 -3.14 -40.89
N TRP A 38 -23.72 -2.60 -40.94
CA TRP A 38 -24.83 -3.23 -41.65
C TRP A 38 -25.18 -2.52 -42.97
N PRO A 39 -24.89 -3.15 -44.12
CA PRO A 39 -25.21 -2.64 -45.46
C PRO A 39 -26.67 -2.17 -45.68
N PRO A 40 -27.72 -2.85 -45.17
CA PRO A 40 -29.09 -2.41 -45.45
C PRO A 40 -29.41 -1.02 -44.88
N PHE A 41 -28.75 -0.61 -43.79
CA PHE A 41 -28.97 0.71 -43.20
C PHE A 41 -28.26 1.82 -43.97
N ILE A 42 -27.07 1.55 -44.54
CA ILE A 42 -26.33 2.53 -45.34
C ILE A 42 -27.11 2.94 -46.59
N LEU A 43 -27.77 1.96 -47.23
CA LEU A 43 -28.56 2.19 -48.44
C LEU A 43 -29.80 3.05 -48.21
N LEU A 44 -30.30 3.12 -46.96
CA LEU A 44 -31.43 3.97 -46.57
C LEU A 44 -31.02 5.41 -46.27
N LEU A 45 -29.72 5.71 -46.11
CA LEU A 45 -29.24 7.06 -45.84
C LEU A 45 -29.05 7.89 -47.13
N PRO A 46 -29.34 9.21 -47.09
CA PRO A 46 -29.04 10.11 -48.20
C PRO A 46 -27.54 10.17 -48.49
N GLN A 47 -27.17 10.34 -49.76
CA GLN A 47 -25.77 10.34 -50.23
C GLN A 47 -24.88 11.36 -49.50
N SER A 48 -25.44 12.51 -49.10
CA SER A 48 -24.73 13.51 -48.32
C SER A 48 -24.37 13.06 -46.89
N ALA A 49 -25.16 12.16 -46.30
CA ALA A 49 -24.89 11.63 -44.96
C ALA A 49 -23.90 10.47 -44.98
N GLN A 50 -23.84 9.71 -46.08
CA GLN A 50 -22.93 8.58 -46.25
C GLN A 50 -21.45 9.02 -46.18
N SER A 51 -21.11 10.19 -46.73
CA SER A 51 -19.74 10.73 -46.69
C SER A 51 -19.32 11.25 -45.31
N VAL A 52 -20.27 11.73 -44.50
CA VAL A 52 -20.02 12.29 -43.16
C VAL A 52 -20.00 11.21 -42.08
N LEU A 53 -20.65 10.07 -42.31
CA LEU A 53 -20.78 8.99 -41.34
C LEU A 53 -19.45 8.47 -40.75
N PRO A 54 -18.38 8.19 -41.52
CA PRO A 54 -17.12 7.72 -40.94
C PRO A 54 -16.45 8.79 -40.06
N LEU A 55 -16.58 10.07 -40.42
CA LEU A 55 -16.05 11.18 -39.62
C LEU A 55 -16.86 11.35 -38.32
N ALA A 56 -18.19 11.27 -38.38
CA ALA A 56 -19.05 11.31 -37.21
C ALA A 56 -18.78 10.12 -36.26
N LEU A 57 -18.57 8.92 -36.80
CA LEU A 57 -18.22 7.74 -36.03
C LEU A 57 -16.86 7.92 -35.33
N LEU A 58 -15.83 8.37 -36.05
CA LEU A 58 -14.50 8.62 -35.48
C LEU A 58 -14.56 9.65 -34.36
N VAL A 59 -15.25 10.78 -34.57
CA VAL A 59 -15.41 11.83 -33.55
C VAL A 59 -16.16 11.27 -32.34
N SER A 60 -17.27 10.55 -32.54
CA SER A 60 -18.03 9.97 -31.43
C SER A 60 -17.21 8.96 -30.61
N LEU A 61 -16.39 8.14 -31.27
CA LEU A 61 -15.56 7.13 -30.66
C LEU A 61 -14.38 7.76 -29.91
N LEU A 62 -13.79 8.82 -30.44
CA LEU A 62 -12.77 9.59 -29.74
C LEU A 62 -13.35 10.23 -28.46
N LEU A 63 -14.54 10.83 -28.55
CA LEU A 63 -15.20 11.46 -27.42
C LEU A 63 -15.60 10.44 -26.34
N THR A 64 -16.05 9.24 -26.71
CA THR A 64 -16.32 8.17 -25.74
C THR A 64 -15.05 7.73 -25.04
N ILE A 65 -13.96 7.46 -25.77
CA ILE A 65 -12.67 7.07 -25.18
C ILE A 65 -12.17 8.13 -24.20
N LEU A 66 -12.14 9.41 -24.62
CA LEU A 66 -11.69 10.51 -23.76
C LEU A 66 -12.51 10.59 -22.47
N LYS A 67 -13.82 10.40 -22.56
CA LYS A 67 -14.70 10.40 -21.39
C LYS A 67 -14.48 9.19 -20.47
N PHE A 68 -14.23 8.01 -21.02
CA PHE A 68 -13.88 6.83 -20.22
C PHE A 68 -12.55 7.03 -19.49
N VAL A 69 -11.56 7.60 -20.15
CA VAL A 69 -10.26 7.92 -19.53
C VAL A 69 -10.44 8.94 -18.40
N ASP A 70 -11.23 9.99 -18.61
CA ASP A 70 -11.53 11.00 -17.58
C ASP A 70 -12.29 10.41 -16.37
N GLN A 71 -13.30 9.57 -16.63
CA GLN A 71 -14.04 8.88 -15.57
C GLN A 71 -13.17 7.87 -14.80
N ALA A 72 -12.30 7.13 -15.50
CA ALA A 72 -11.36 6.22 -14.87
C ALA A 72 -10.32 6.98 -14.03
N GLY A 73 -9.80 8.08 -14.57
CA GLY A 73 -8.84 8.97 -13.93
C GLY A 73 -9.40 9.61 -12.67
N SER A 74 -10.59 10.21 -12.75
CA SER A 74 -11.28 10.83 -11.61
C SER A 74 -11.58 9.82 -10.50
N ARG A 75 -12.10 8.63 -10.83
CA ARG A 75 -12.32 7.56 -9.84
C ARG A 75 -11.02 7.09 -9.20
N LEU A 76 -9.94 6.99 -9.96
CA LEU A 76 -8.63 6.59 -9.43
C LEU A 76 -8.05 7.67 -8.50
N LEU A 77 -8.19 8.94 -8.88
CA LEU A 77 -7.79 10.08 -8.03
C LEU A 77 -8.62 10.15 -6.75
N GLU A 78 -9.94 9.95 -6.84
CA GLU A 78 -10.84 9.91 -5.68
C GLU A 78 -10.47 8.76 -4.74
N ARG A 79 -10.26 7.55 -5.27
CA ARG A 79 -9.77 6.41 -4.47
C ARG A 79 -8.44 6.71 -3.79
N ARG A 80 -7.52 7.39 -4.48
CA ARG A 80 -6.24 7.82 -3.90
C ARG A 80 -6.44 8.85 -2.79
N ARG A 81 -7.32 9.82 -2.97
CA ARG A 81 -7.66 10.82 -1.94
C ARG A 81 -8.23 10.16 -0.69
N VAL A 82 -9.25 9.31 -0.86
CA VAL A 82 -9.85 8.57 0.26
C VAL A 82 -8.82 7.67 0.96
N ALA A 83 -7.92 7.02 0.21
CA ALA A 83 -6.85 6.23 0.81
C ALA A 83 -5.85 7.09 1.61
N LEU A 84 -5.47 8.27 1.08
CA LEU A 84 -4.59 9.20 1.78
C LEU A 84 -5.24 9.80 3.03
N GLU A 85 -6.54 10.10 2.98
CA GLU A 85 -7.31 10.57 4.14
C GLU A 85 -7.33 9.51 5.25
N ARG A 86 -7.63 8.25 4.91
CA ARG A 86 -7.55 7.13 5.87
C ARG A 86 -6.15 6.95 6.45
N ASP A 87 -5.12 7.05 5.61
CA ASP A 87 -3.71 6.95 6.06
C ASP A 87 -3.35 8.11 7.00
N ARG A 88 -3.85 9.33 6.73
CA ARG A 88 -3.70 10.51 7.61
C ARG A 88 -4.43 10.34 8.93
N GLU A 89 -5.66 9.84 8.91
CA GLU A 89 -6.44 9.54 10.11
C GLU A 89 -5.74 8.50 10.98
N ARG A 90 -5.23 7.41 10.39
CA ARG A 90 -4.43 6.41 11.09
C ARG A 90 -3.16 6.99 11.70
N LEU A 91 -2.44 7.81 10.94
CA LEU A 91 -1.23 8.47 11.43
C LEU A 91 -1.56 9.37 12.63
N ALA A 92 -2.58 10.22 12.50
CA ALA A 92 -2.94 11.19 13.51
C ALA A 92 -3.54 10.56 14.77
N GLY A 93 -4.49 9.64 14.61
CA GLY A 93 -5.24 9.04 15.72
C GLY A 93 -4.52 7.91 16.44
N LEU A 94 -3.55 7.25 15.80
CA LEU A 94 -3.01 5.99 16.29
C LEU A 94 -1.47 6.02 16.37
N TYR A 95 -0.78 6.21 15.24
CA TYR A 95 0.69 6.08 15.22
C TYR A 95 1.43 7.29 15.83
N ARG A 96 0.91 8.52 15.71
CA ARG A 96 1.50 9.70 16.39
C ARG A 96 1.44 9.56 17.91
N PRO A 97 0.29 9.21 18.52
CA PRO A 97 0.22 8.91 19.95
C PRO A 97 1.20 7.82 20.39
N PHE A 98 1.34 6.74 19.60
CA PHE A 98 2.31 5.69 19.93
C PHE A 98 3.74 6.21 19.96
N ILE A 99 4.17 6.95 18.93
CA ILE A 99 5.52 7.52 18.91
C ILE A 99 5.72 8.49 20.06
N ALA A 100 4.69 9.25 20.45
CA ALA A 100 4.77 10.13 21.61
C ALA A 100 5.08 9.38 22.91
N LEU A 101 4.57 8.15 23.09
CA LEU A 101 4.92 7.29 24.23
C LEU A 101 6.41 6.89 24.26
N PHE A 102 7.06 6.86 23.10
CA PHE A 102 8.47 6.55 22.92
C PHE A 102 9.38 7.79 22.86
N LEU A 103 8.82 9.01 22.93
CA LEU A 103 9.64 10.22 23.09
C LEU A 103 10.22 10.33 24.50
N THR A 104 9.51 9.80 25.49
CA THR A 104 9.97 9.74 26.89
C THR A 104 10.60 8.40 27.25
N ARG A 105 10.56 7.42 26.33
CA ARG A 105 11.05 6.05 26.56
C ARG A 105 12.02 5.64 25.46
N HIS A 106 13.28 5.50 25.82
CA HIS A 106 14.33 5.18 24.86
C HIS A 106 14.48 3.66 24.73
N VAL A 107 14.02 3.13 23.58
CA VAL A 107 14.24 1.73 23.21
C VAL A 107 15.58 1.65 22.46
N THR A 108 16.57 1.02 23.09
CA THR A 108 17.83 0.71 22.43
C THR A 108 17.77 -0.70 21.89
N ILE A 109 18.07 -0.84 20.60
CA ILE A 109 18.13 -2.13 19.92
C ILE A 109 19.60 -2.45 19.68
N CYS A 110 20.10 -3.44 20.41
CA CYS A 110 21.44 -3.98 20.25
C CYS A 110 21.37 -5.20 19.33
N SER A 111 21.89 -5.08 18.11
CA SER A 111 22.01 -6.21 17.20
C SER A 111 23.46 -6.72 17.15
N GLY A 112 23.66 -7.98 17.54
CA GLY A 112 24.91 -8.71 17.36
C GLY A 112 24.83 -9.63 16.15
N SER A 113 25.96 -9.81 15.45
CA SER A 113 26.12 -10.91 14.48
C SER A 113 27.28 -11.78 14.93
N ALA A 114 27.01 -13.04 15.25
CA ALA A 114 28.04 -13.97 15.70
C ALA A 114 29.00 -14.38 14.56
N SER A 115 28.51 -14.38 13.31
CA SER A 115 29.29 -14.81 12.14
C SER A 115 29.26 -13.78 10.99
N PRO A 116 29.84 -12.58 11.17
CA PRO A 116 29.73 -11.51 10.18
C PRO A 116 30.55 -11.79 8.91
N ARG A 117 31.69 -12.48 9.02
CA ARG A 117 32.58 -12.78 7.89
C ARG A 117 32.29 -14.16 7.30
N LEU A 118 32.42 -14.29 5.97
CA LEU A 118 32.22 -15.56 5.25
C LEU A 118 33.09 -16.70 5.78
N ARG A 119 34.32 -16.41 6.21
CA ARG A 119 35.25 -17.43 6.77
C ARG A 119 34.68 -18.12 8.03
N HIS A 120 33.96 -17.39 8.88
CA HIS A 120 33.35 -17.96 10.09
C HIS A 120 32.15 -18.83 9.71
N ARG A 121 31.34 -18.40 8.73
CA ARG A 121 30.22 -19.20 8.21
C ARG A 121 30.69 -20.48 7.50
N LEU A 122 31.82 -20.41 6.78
CA LEU A 122 32.47 -21.57 6.16
C LEU A 122 32.99 -22.57 7.20
N ALA A 123 33.58 -22.07 8.29
CA ALA A 123 34.02 -22.91 9.40
C ALA A 123 32.81 -23.64 10.03
N ASN A 124 31.74 -22.91 10.37
CA ASN A 124 30.51 -23.49 10.93
C ASN A 124 29.84 -24.48 9.97
N ALA A 125 29.79 -24.16 8.67
CA ALA A 125 29.23 -25.05 7.66
C ALA A 125 30.05 -26.35 7.52
N ARG A 126 31.38 -26.27 7.67
CA ARG A 126 32.27 -27.44 7.66
C ARG A 126 32.07 -28.33 8.89
N GLU A 127 31.83 -27.74 10.06
CA GLU A 127 31.49 -28.48 11.28
C GLU A 127 30.14 -29.21 11.14
N GLU A 128 29.11 -28.55 10.60
CA GLU A 128 27.79 -29.16 10.37
C GLU A 128 27.80 -30.29 9.31
N LEU A 129 28.73 -30.26 8.36
CA LEU A 129 28.92 -31.32 7.36
C LEU A 129 29.39 -32.65 7.99
N GLY A 130 30.21 -32.59 9.04
CA GLY A 130 30.76 -33.76 9.72
C GLY A 130 29.94 -34.25 10.92
N ALA A 131 29.01 -33.44 11.43
CA ALA A 131 28.30 -33.72 12.68
C ALA A 131 27.17 -34.77 12.56
N TYR A 132 26.70 -35.13 11.35
CA TYR A 132 25.54 -36.01 11.18
C TYR A 132 25.87 -37.30 10.43
N ARG A 133 25.29 -38.40 10.91
CA ARG A 133 25.39 -39.72 10.30
C ARG A 133 24.73 -39.82 8.91
N ARG A 134 23.81 -38.91 8.57
CA ARG A 134 23.13 -38.85 7.26
C ARG A 134 23.69 -37.68 6.42
N PRO A 135 24.20 -37.93 5.20
CA PRO A 135 24.90 -36.90 4.42
C PRO A 135 23.96 -35.78 3.94
N TYR A 136 22.72 -36.12 3.57
CA TYR A 136 21.76 -35.13 3.07
C TYR A 136 21.36 -34.08 4.12
N THR A 137 21.18 -34.51 5.38
CA THR A 137 20.87 -33.57 6.48
C THR A 137 22.06 -32.68 6.81
N GLY A 138 23.28 -33.20 6.73
CA GLY A 138 24.51 -32.43 6.93
C GLY A 138 24.69 -31.36 5.86
N VAL A 139 24.55 -31.72 4.58
CA VAL A 139 24.62 -30.77 3.46
C VAL A 139 23.55 -29.67 3.58
N LYS A 140 22.31 -30.03 3.91
CA LYS A 140 21.22 -29.06 4.08
C LYS A 140 21.49 -28.08 5.23
N ARG A 141 22.00 -28.56 6.37
CA ARG A 141 22.34 -27.71 7.52
C ARG A 141 23.58 -26.86 7.25
N ALA A 142 24.60 -27.41 6.62
CA ALA A 142 25.78 -26.66 6.19
C ALA A 142 25.44 -25.54 5.21
N TRP A 143 24.54 -25.80 4.25
CA TRP A 143 24.03 -24.77 3.35
C TRP A 143 23.31 -23.66 4.13
N ARG A 144 22.45 -24.03 5.08
CA ARG A 144 21.79 -23.05 5.95
C ARG A 144 22.82 -22.23 6.75
N ALA A 145 23.82 -22.87 7.37
CA ALA A 145 24.88 -22.23 8.14
C ALA A 145 25.76 -21.28 7.31
N LEU A 146 25.95 -21.57 6.02
CA LEU A 146 26.69 -20.69 5.11
C LEU A 146 26.00 -19.32 4.93
N PHE A 147 24.66 -19.32 4.92
CA PHE A 147 23.83 -18.14 4.75
C PHE A 147 23.33 -17.55 6.07
N ASP A 148 23.41 -18.30 7.16
CA ASP A 148 23.02 -17.84 8.48
C ASP A 148 24.09 -16.89 9.05
N ARG A 149 23.69 -15.64 9.30
CA ARG A 149 24.53 -14.64 9.95
C ARG A 149 24.48 -14.71 11.47
N GLN A 150 23.62 -15.58 12.02
CA GLN A 150 23.35 -15.72 13.45
C GLN A 150 23.19 -14.33 14.08
N THR A 151 22.27 -13.56 13.51
CA THR A 151 21.94 -12.23 14.02
C THR A 151 21.06 -12.40 15.24
N SER A 152 21.57 -12.07 16.41
CA SER A 152 20.78 -11.91 17.62
C SER A 152 20.48 -10.41 17.80
N SER A 153 19.23 -10.08 18.03
CA SER A 153 18.84 -8.73 18.45
C SER A 153 18.31 -8.83 19.87
N SER A 154 18.92 -8.10 20.79
CA SER A 154 18.32 -7.78 22.08
C SER A 154 17.86 -6.34 22.06
N ALA A 155 16.76 -6.06 22.76
CA ALA A 155 16.32 -4.70 22.99
C ALA A 155 16.14 -4.49 24.49
N GLU A 156 16.49 -3.28 24.92
CA GLU A 156 16.25 -2.83 26.28
C GLU A 156 15.69 -1.42 26.25
N VAL A 157 14.86 -1.09 27.24
CA VAL A 157 14.36 0.25 27.44
C VAL A 157 15.31 0.93 28.42
N GLU A 158 16.32 1.64 27.90
CA GLU A 158 17.39 2.24 28.72
C GLU A 158 16.86 3.33 29.65
N PHE A 159 15.85 4.10 29.19
CA PHE A 159 15.28 5.23 29.93
C PHE A 159 13.77 5.25 29.80
N GLY A 160 13.07 5.63 30.88
CA GLY A 160 11.62 5.88 30.87
C GLY A 160 10.74 4.75 31.42
N GLY A 161 11.33 3.75 32.08
CA GLY A 161 10.62 2.67 32.76
C GLY A 161 10.25 1.51 31.84
N GLU A 162 9.18 0.78 32.19
CA GLU A 162 8.71 -0.36 31.41
C GLU A 162 8.15 0.02 30.04
N PHE A 163 8.17 -0.95 29.11
CA PHE A 163 7.54 -0.79 27.80
C PHE A 163 6.03 -0.49 27.96
N PRO A 164 5.47 0.53 27.28
CA PRO A 164 4.11 1.03 27.53
C PRO A 164 3.03 0.19 26.85
N LEU A 165 3.00 -1.11 27.13
CA LEU A 165 2.11 -2.04 26.47
C LEU A 165 0.64 -1.76 26.79
N LEU A 166 0.34 -1.42 28.04
CA LEU A 166 -1.01 -1.11 28.50
C LEU A 166 -1.55 0.14 27.80
N GLU A 167 -0.75 1.21 27.71
CA GLU A 167 -1.14 2.44 27.03
C GLU A 167 -1.32 2.21 25.52
N ILE A 168 -0.47 1.40 24.90
CA ILE A 168 -0.62 1.00 23.50
C ILE A 168 -1.92 0.21 23.31
N ALA A 169 -2.18 -0.79 24.15
CA ALA A 169 -3.38 -1.61 24.07
C ALA A 169 -4.66 -0.78 24.24
N ASP A 170 -4.67 0.17 25.18
CA ASP A 170 -5.79 1.08 25.40
C ASP A 170 -6.01 2.03 24.22
N LEU A 171 -4.94 2.56 23.62
CA LEU A 171 -5.02 3.37 22.40
C LEU A 171 -5.55 2.56 21.20
N VAL A 172 -5.14 1.30 21.05
CA VAL A 172 -5.68 0.38 20.03
C VAL A 172 -7.16 0.12 20.27
N ARG A 173 -7.57 -0.16 21.52
CA ARG A 173 -8.99 -0.39 21.88
C ARG A 173 -9.85 0.83 21.58
N LYS A 174 -9.39 2.04 21.97
CA LYS A 174 -10.08 3.31 21.70
C LYS A 174 -10.19 3.61 20.21
N ASN A 175 -9.22 3.19 19.41
CA ASN A 175 -9.15 3.45 17.97
C ASN A 175 -9.24 2.16 17.12
N ALA A 176 -10.05 1.18 17.55
CA ALA A 176 -10.09 -0.14 16.92
C ALA A 176 -10.44 -0.09 15.42
N GLN A 177 -11.25 0.88 15.00
CA GLN A 177 -11.60 1.12 13.59
C GLN A 177 -10.40 1.50 12.70
N LEU A 178 -9.36 2.10 13.29
CA LEU A 178 -8.15 2.52 12.59
C LEU A 178 -7.04 1.47 12.68
N ALA A 179 -7.12 0.55 13.64
CA ALA A 179 -6.11 -0.47 13.89
C ALA A 179 -6.10 -1.54 12.78
N SER A 180 -4.90 -1.88 12.30
CA SER A 180 -4.75 -2.99 11.37
C SER A 180 -4.85 -4.33 12.11
N VAL A 181 -5.29 -5.38 11.42
CA VAL A 181 -5.33 -6.74 11.97
C VAL A 181 -3.93 -7.19 12.42
N GLU A 182 -2.88 -6.77 11.71
CA GLU A 182 -1.49 -7.05 12.07
C GLU A 182 -1.12 -6.40 13.40
N LEU A 183 -1.45 -5.12 13.59
CA LEU A 183 -1.19 -4.41 14.84
C LEU A 183 -1.90 -5.08 16.02
N ILE A 184 -3.18 -5.44 15.86
CA ILE A 184 -3.95 -6.14 16.91
C ILE A 184 -3.27 -7.47 17.29
N ARG A 185 -2.82 -8.24 16.30
CA ARG A 185 -2.09 -9.49 16.55
C ARG A 185 -0.77 -9.27 17.29
N LEU A 186 -0.02 -8.23 16.93
CA LEU A 186 1.25 -7.90 17.60
C LEU A 186 1.01 -7.46 19.04
N VAL A 187 0.00 -6.64 19.31
CA VAL A 187 -0.37 -6.24 20.67
C VAL A 187 -0.77 -7.47 21.50
N ASN A 188 -1.64 -8.34 20.99
CA ASN A 188 -2.03 -9.55 21.71
C ASN A 188 -0.85 -10.50 21.95
N ARG A 189 0.09 -10.58 21.01
CA ARG A 189 1.31 -11.39 21.16
C ARG A 189 2.23 -10.84 22.24
N ALA A 190 2.40 -9.52 22.29
CA ALA A 190 3.19 -8.84 23.32
C ALA A 190 2.53 -8.94 24.70
N ASP A 191 1.20 -8.85 24.76
CA ASP A 191 0.42 -9.01 26.01
C ASP A 191 0.59 -10.42 26.58
N ARG A 192 0.47 -11.42 25.70
CA ARG A 192 0.69 -12.82 26.06
C ARG A 192 2.13 -13.09 26.51
N SER A 193 3.14 -12.51 25.85
CA SER A 193 4.54 -12.76 26.23
C SER A 193 4.87 -12.22 27.62
N ARG A 194 4.28 -11.09 28.03
CA ARG A 194 4.42 -10.59 29.41
C ARG A 194 3.82 -11.50 30.45
N TYR A 195 2.69 -12.14 30.12
CA TYR A 195 2.06 -13.09 31.03
C TYR A 195 2.90 -14.35 31.21
N GLU A 196 3.56 -14.80 30.15
CA GLU A 196 4.39 -16.01 30.16
C GLU A 196 5.74 -15.78 30.88
N ASP A 197 6.35 -14.60 30.74
CA ASP A 197 7.63 -14.24 31.37
C ASP A 197 7.55 -12.89 32.14
N PRO A 198 6.99 -12.87 33.36
CA PRO A 198 6.76 -11.64 34.12
C PRO A 198 8.03 -11.02 34.74
N ASP A 199 9.12 -11.78 34.87
CA ASP A 199 10.32 -11.40 35.64
C ASP A 199 11.43 -10.75 34.78
N LEU A 200 11.18 -10.46 33.50
CA LEU A 200 12.20 -9.89 32.63
C LEU A 200 12.21 -8.36 32.73
N SER A 201 13.32 -7.81 33.26
CA SER A 201 13.68 -6.40 33.11
C SER A 201 14.02 -6.02 31.65
N LEU A 202 14.06 -7.02 30.76
CA LEU A 202 14.41 -6.90 29.35
C LEU A 202 13.15 -6.94 28.49
N MET A 203 13.18 -6.18 27.40
CA MET A 203 12.09 -6.12 26.44
C MET A 203 12.01 -7.45 25.68
N THR A 204 10.81 -8.03 25.64
CA THR A 204 10.59 -9.31 24.95
C THR A 204 10.66 -9.16 23.43
N ASP A 205 10.97 -10.24 22.71
CA ASP A 205 10.99 -10.26 21.24
C ASP A 205 9.65 -9.81 20.63
N ALA A 206 8.54 -10.11 21.31
CA ALA A 206 7.20 -9.71 20.87
C ALA A 206 6.96 -8.21 21.01
N GLU A 207 7.41 -7.59 22.11
CA GLU A 207 7.40 -6.15 22.29
C GLU A 207 8.31 -5.45 21.28
N LEU A 208 9.48 -6.04 20.97
CA LEU A 208 10.39 -5.52 19.93
C LEU A 208 9.76 -5.57 18.55
N ALA A 209 9.07 -6.66 18.22
CA ALA A 209 8.31 -6.75 16.97
C ALA A 209 7.20 -5.68 16.90
N LEU A 210 6.48 -5.46 17.99
CA LEU A 210 5.45 -4.42 18.09
C LEU A 210 6.04 -3.01 17.91
N PHE A 211 7.11 -2.68 18.63
CA PHE A 211 7.81 -1.40 18.50
C PHE A 211 8.30 -1.16 17.07
N THR A 212 8.95 -2.17 16.47
CA THR A 212 9.46 -2.09 15.10
C THR A 212 8.34 -1.86 14.09
N HIS A 213 7.20 -2.52 14.27
CA HIS A 213 6.02 -2.29 13.44
C HIS A 213 5.50 -0.86 13.57
N ILE A 214 5.38 -0.35 14.80
CA ILE A 214 4.93 1.02 15.09
C ILE A 214 5.85 2.06 14.43
N ASP A 215 7.17 1.98 14.64
CA ASP A 215 8.13 2.91 14.06
C ASP A 215 8.11 2.85 12.52
N ARG A 216 8.09 1.65 11.95
CA ARG A 216 8.02 1.45 10.50
C ARG A 216 6.76 2.05 9.89
N GLU A 217 5.58 1.75 10.43
CA GLU A 217 4.32 2.28 9.91
C GLU A 217 4.20 3.78 10.14
N HIS A 218 4.67 4.31 11.27
CA HIS A 218 4.75 5.75 11.50
C HIS A 218 5.62 6.44 10.44
N ARG A 219 6.83 5.96 10.16
CA ARG A 219 7.72 6.53 9.13
C ARG A 219 7.10 6.43 7.74
N LYS A 220 6.49 5.29 7.41
CA LYS A 220 5.83 5.06 6.12
C LYS A 220 4.65 6.00 5.91
N LEU A 221 3.79 6.16 6.91
CA LEU A 221 2.63 7.05 6.83
C LEU A 221 3.06 8.52 6.85
N SER A 222 4.05 8.89 7.67
CA SER A 222 4.58 10.26 7.71
C SER A 222 5.14 10.70 6.36
N ARG A 223 5.86 9.83 5.65
CA ARG A 223 6.38 10.10 4.29
C ARG A 223 5.30 10.21 3.21
N ARG A 224 4.12 9.65 3.45
CA ARG A 224 2.99 9.71 2.50
C ARG A 224 2.07 10.88 2.79
N ALA A 225 2.00 11.31 4.05
CA ALA A 225 1.07 12.32 4.53
C ALA A 225 1.66 13.74 4.57
N GLY A 226 2.96 13.87 4.83
CA GLY A 226 3.74 15.11 4.78
C GLY A 226 4.35 15.32 3.41
#